data_AF-A0A535DWB5-F1
#
_entry.id   AF-A0A535DWB5-F1
#
_cell.length_a   1.000
_cell.length_b   1.000
_cell.length_c   1.000
_cell.angle_alpha   90.00
_cell.angle_beta   90.00
_cell.angle_gamma   90.00
#
_symmetry.space_group_name_H-M   'P 1'
#
loop_
_entity.id
_entity.type
_entity.pdbx_description
1 polymer ?
#
loop_
_entity_poly.entity_id
_entity_poly.type
_entity_poly.pdbx_seq_one_letter_code
_entity_poly.pdbx_strand_id
1 'polypeptide(L)' 'MAAHPRSLGETLLRSYKLAHERLLKAAEDLPPEEFAWSAGPSLHSVAWQLWHAARWDDVFASYFHRA' A
#
# COMPACT_ATOMS: atom_id res chain seq x y z
N MET A 1 -16.95 -0.24 27.94
CA MET A 1 -17.56 -0.65 26.66
C MET A 1 -16.68 -1.72 26.06
N ALA A 2 -17.20 -2.93 25.82
CA ALA A 2 -16.41 -4.00 25.23
C ALA A 2 -16.16 -3.70 23.74
N ALA A 3 -14.89 -3.64 23.34
CA ALA A 3 -14.53 -3.50 21.93
C ALA A 3 -14.98 -4.78 21.21
N HIS A 4 -15.92 -4.65 20.29
CA HIS A 4 -16.30 -5.78 19.43
C HIS A 4 -15.13 -6.08 18.49
N PRO A 5 -14.72 -7.35 18.34
CA PRO A 5 -13.69 -7.69 17.39
C PRO A 5 -14.18 -7.33 15.98
N ARG A 6 -13.36 -6.57 15.26
CA ARG A 6 -13.64 -6.22 13.85
C ARG A 6 -13.80 -7.48 13.04
N SER A 7 -14.75 -7.47 12.10
CA SER A 7 -14.86 -8.50 11.08
C SER A 7 -13.58 -8.54 10.21
N LEU A 8 -13.41 -9.63 9.47
CA LEU A 8 -12.31 -9.77 8.52
C LEU A 8 -12.35 -8.66 7.46
N GLY A 9 -13.53 -8.36 6.91
CA GLY A 9 -13.71 -7.31 5.90
C GLY A 9 -13.32 -5.92 6.42
N GLU A 10 -13.77 -5.55 7.62
CA GLU A 10 -13.40 -4.27 8.26
C GLU A 10 -11.89 -4.19 8.55
N THR A 11 -11.28 -5.31 8.92
CA THR A 11 -9.84 -5.38 9.17
C THR A 11 -9.05 -5.22 7.88
N LEU A 12 -9.45 -5.90 6.80
CA LEU A 12 -8.82 -5.78 5.49
C LEU A 12 -8.96 -4.36 4.93
N LEU A 13 -10.17 -3.79 4.96
CA LEU A 13 -10.42 -2.42 4.48
C LEU A 13 -9.59 -1.38 5.24
N ARG A 14 -9.48 -1.52 6.57
CA ARG A 14 -8.66 -0.63 7.38
C ARG A 14 -7.17 -0.75 7.03
N SER A 15 -6.66 -1.97 6.90
CA SER A 15 -5.27 -2.21 6.55
C SER A 15 -4.95 -1.67 5.16
N TYR A 16 -5.87 -1.84 4.21
CA TYR A 16 -5.79 -1.28 2.87
C TYR A 16 -5.68 0.26 2.90
N LYS A 17 -6.63 0.94 3.53
CA LYS A 17 -6.62 2.42 3.64
C LYS A 17 -5.33 2.94 4.26
N LEU A 18 -4.88 2.29 5.33
CA LEU A 18 -3.64 2.69 6.02
C LEU A 18 -2.40 2.47 5.15
N ALA A 19 -2.34 1.37 4.39
CA ALA A 19 -1.23 1.11 3.47
C ALA A 19 -1.23 2.11 2.32
N HIS A 20 -2.38 2.36 1.70
CA HIS A 20 -2.56 3.34 0.64
C HIS A 20 -2.05 4.73 1.05
N GLU A 21 -2.54 5.27 2.17
CA GLU A 21 -2.14 6.60 2.68
C GLU A 21 -0.63 6.68 2.94
N ARG A 22 -0.02 5.62 3.50
CA ARG A 22 1.41 5.60 3.81
C ARG A 22 2.27 5.51 2.56
N LEU A 23 1.86 4.71 1.59
CA LEU A 23 2.60 4.51 0.33
C LEU A 23 2.52 5.77 -0.54
N LEU A 24 1.35 6.40 -0.61
CA LEU A 24 1.17 7.67 -1.32
C LEU A 24 2.08 8.75 -0.72
N LYS A 25 2.03 8.92 0.61
CA LYS A 25 2.90 9.86 1.30
C LYS A 25 4.39 9.56 1.08
N ALA A 26 4.79 8.29 1.16
CA ALA A 26 6.18 7.91 0.91
C ALA A 26 6.61 8.25 -0.52
N ALA A 27 5.74 8.04 -1.51
CA ALA A 27 6.04 8.38 -2.90
C ALA A 27 6.14 9.90 -3.12
N GLU A 28 5.34 10.71 -2.42
CA GLU A 28 5.40 12.18 -2.47
C GLU A 28 6.65 12.75 -1.78
N ASP A 29 7.07 12.14 -0.67
CA ASP A 29 8.21 12.62 0.14
C ASP A 29 9.57 12.14 -0.42
N LEU A 30 9.60 11.12 -1.29
CA LEU A 30 10.84 10.55 -1.82
C LEU A 30 11.43 11.40 -2.96
N PRO A 31 12.74 11.71 -2.91
CA PRO A 31 13.39 12.39 -4.02
C PRO A 31 13.62 11.41 -5.20
N PRO A 32 13.64 11.90 -6.46
CA PRO A 32 13.70 11.06 -7.67
C PRO A 32 14.82 10.01 -7.69
N GLU A 33 15.99 10.33 -7.13
CA GLU A 33 17.16 9.46 -7.09
C GLU A 33 16.96 8.22 -6.20
N GLU A 34 16.15 8.32 -5.15
CA GLU A 34 15.90 7.23 -4.20
C GLU A 34 14.98 6.15 -4.81
N PHE A 35 14.21 6.50 -5.85
CA PHE A 35 13.39 5.51 -6.57
C PHE A 35 14.22 4.41 -7.22
N ALA A 36 15.47 4.70 -7.60
CA ALA A 36 16.41 3.75 -8.17
C ALA A 36 17.11 2.88 -7.10
N TRP A 37 17.05 3.27 -5.83
CA TRP A 37 17.71 2.54 -4.75
C TRP A 37 17.14 1.13 -4.60
N SER A 38 18.02 0.18 -4.26
CA SER A 38 17.66 -1.19 -3.89
C SER A 38 18.53 -1.65 -2.72
N ALA A 39 17.93 -2.45 -1.83
CA ALA A 39 18.61 -3.02 -0.67
C ALA A 39 19.58 -4.17 -1.03
N GLY A 40 19.62 -4.63 -2.28
CA GLY A 40 20.57 -5.65 -2.73
C GLY A 40 20.39 -6.07 -4.19
N PRO A 41 21.35 -6.83 -4.76
CA PRO A 41 21.36 -7.16 -6.19
C PRO A 41 20.15 -7.99 -6.67
N SER A 42 19.53 -8.73 -5.76
CA SER A 42 18.34 -9.57 -6.03
C SER A 42 17.04 -8.92 -5.59
N LEU A 43 17.08 -7.72 -5.01
CA LEU A 43 15.92 -7.01 -4.52
C LEU A 43 15.47 -5.96 -5.52
N HIS A 44 14.17 -5.83 -5.66
CA HIS A 44 13.57 -4.82 -6.51
C HIS A 44 13.79 -3.41 -5.96
N SER A 45 13.90 -2.44 -6.86
CA SER A 45 14.07 -1.03 -6.49
C SER A 45 12.85 -0.47 -5.77
N VAL A 46 13.01 0.65 -5.08
CA VAL A 46 11.90 1.38 -4.43
C VAL A 46 10.78 1.68 -5.43
N ALA A 47 11.12 2.12 -6.65
CA ALA A 47 10.14 2.34 -7.71
C ALA A 47 9.31 1.10 -8.02
N TRP A 48 9.95 -0.05 -8.15
CA TRP A 48 9.25 -1.30 -8.43
C TRP A 48 8.34 -1.70 -7.28
N GLN A 49 8.79 -1.52 -6.02
CA GLN A 49 7.97 -1.85 -4.84
C GLN A 49 6.73 -0.96 -4.75
N LEU A 50 6.88 0.35 -4.97
CA LEU A 50 5.76 1.30 -4.99
C LEU A 50 4.79 0.98 -6.14
N TRP A 51 5.32 0.72 -7.34
CA TRP A 51 4.50 0.30 -8.49
C TRP A 51 3.75 -1.01 -8.20
N HIS A 52 4.42 -2.02 -7.65
CA HIS A 52 3.81 -3.31 -7.35
C HIS A 52 2.71 -3.17 -6.28
N ALA A 53 2.91 -2.31 -5.28
CA ALA A 53 1.88 -2.03 -4.28
C ALA A 53 0.68 -1.28 -4.90
N ALA A 54 0.91 -0.29 -5.76
CA ALA A 54 -0.17 0.42 -6.47
C ALA A 54 -1.03 -0.52 -7.35
N ARG A 55 -0.44 -1.58 -7.91
CA ARG A 55 -1.21 -2.61 -8.65
C ARG A 55 -2.20 -3.36 -7.75
N TRP A 56 -1.83 -3.61 -6.50
CA TRP A 56 -2.77 -4.16 -5.52
C TRP A 56 -3.83 -3.15 -5.12
N ASP A 57 -3.49 -1.86 -5.06
CA ASP A 57 -4.47 -0.81 -4.79
C ASP A 57 -5.56 -0.75 -5.86
N ASP A 58 -5.22 -0.87 -7.13
CA ASP A 58 -6.19 -0.96 -8.24
C ASP A 58 -7.14 -2.16 -8.05
N VAL A 59 -6.59 -3.30 -7.65
CA VAL A 59 -7.35 -4.54 -7.41
C VAL A 59 -8.31 -4.34 -6.24
N PHE A 60 -7.84 -3.82 -5.11
CA PHE A 60 -8.70 -3.56 -3.95
C PHE A 60 -9.78 -2.53 -4.25
N ALA A 61 -9.44 -1.45 -4.97
CA ALA A 61 -10.41 -0.47 -5.44
C ALA A 61 -11.50 -1.14 -6.29
N SER A 62 -11.16 -2.08 -7.17
CA SER A 62 -12.14 -2.82 -7.99
C SER A 62 -13.13 -3.67 -7.19
N TYR A 63 -12.72 -4.18 -6.01
CA TYR A 63 -13.60 -4.95 -5.12
C TYR A 63 -14.43 -4.06 -4.20
N PHE A 64 -13.88 -2.94 -3.73
CA PHE A 64 -14.52 -2.08 -2.72
C PHE A 64 -15.28 -0.87 -3.30
N HIS A 65 -15.08 -0.49 -4.57
CA HIS A 65 -15.92 0.52 -5.25
C HIS A 65 -17.37 0.08 -5.49
N ARG A 66 -17.68 -1.21 -5.26
CA ARG A 66 -19.03 -1.78 -5.40
C ARG A 66 -19.78 -1.95 -4.07
N ALA A 67 -19.21 -1.51 -2.95
CA ALA A 67 -19.83 -1.59 -1.62
C ALA A 67 -20.48 -0.27 -1.21
#